data_AF-A0A352LMA2-F1
#
_entry.id   AF-A0A352LMA2-F1
#
_cell.length_a   1.000
_cell.length_b   1.000
_cell.length_c   1.000
_cell.angle_alpha   90.00
_cell.angle_beta   90.00
_cell.angle_gamma   90.00
#
_symmetry.space_group_name_H-M   'P 1'
#
loop_
_entity.id
_entity.type
_entity.pdbx_description
1 polymer ?
#
loop_
_entity_poly.entity_id
_entity_poly.type
_entity_poly.pdbx_seq_one_letter_code
_entity_poly.pdbx_strand_id
1 'polypeptide(L)'
;HLYVPANADVQIGDKVITSGIDGIFPRNTKVGVVTAVTKQRGETYAFVELQPQAMIDDGQFARVHLRYAPRIKATSREKPSSLLAQKQAGAAR
;
A
#
# COMPACT_ATOMS: atom_id res chain seq x y z
N HIS A 1 -9.43 10.77 -8.37
CA HIS A 1 -10.46 11.16 -7.39
C HIS A 1 -10.08 10.57 -6.04
N LEU A 2 -10.44 11.25 -4.94
CA LEU A 2 -10.12 10.86 -3.57
C LEU A 2 -11.39 10.84 -2.72
N TYR A 3 -11.35 10.06 -1.64
CA TYR A 3 -12.39 10.04 -0.61
C TYR A 3 -11.79 10.54 0.70
N VAL A 4 -12.48 11.47 1.33
CA VAL A 4 -12.11 12.05 2.63
C VAL A 4 -13.32 12.03 3.55
N PRO A 5 -13.16 12.02 4.88
CA PRO A 5 -14.29 12.18 5.79
C PRO A 5 -15.15 13.39 5.43
N ALA A 6 -16.48 13.29 5.53
CA ALA A 6 -17.38 14.37 5.12
C ALA A 6 -17.14 15.69 5.88
N ASN A 7 -16.66 15.59 7.13
CA ASN A 7 -16.30 16.71 7.99
C ASN A 7 -14.87 17.24 7.76
N ALA A 8 -14.10 16.66 6.83
CA ALA A 8 -12.79 17.18 6.48
C ALA A 8 -12.91 18.58 5.85
N ASP A 9 -12.01 19.46 6.27
CA ASP A 9 -11.82 20.79 5.69
C ASP A 9 -10.95 20.66 4.44
N VAL A 10 -11.61 20.51 3.29
CA VAL A 10 -10.99 20.40 1.96
C VAL A 10 -11.68 21.41 1.05
N GLN A 11 -10.87 22.21 0.37
CA GLN A 11 -11.32 23.34 -0.43
C GLN A 11 -10.74 23.25 -1.85
N ILE A 12 -11.45 23.84 -2.82
CA ILE A 12 -10.95 23.98 -4.19
C ILE A 12 -9.68 24.82 -4.16
N GLY A 13 -8.63 24.36 -4.86
CA GLY A 13 -7.31 24.98 -4.82
C GLY A 13 -6.32 24.32 -3.84
N ASP A 14 -6.78 23.44 -2.97
CA ASP A 14 -5.89 22.69 -2.07
C ASP A 14 -4.92 21.81 -2.84
N LYS A 15 -3.66 21.81 -2.40
CA LYS A 15 -2.60 20.97 -2.96
C LYS A 15 -2.63 19.60 -2.30
N VAL A 16 -2.61 18.55 -3.11
CA VAL A 16 -2.59 17.17 -2.63
C VAL A 16 -1.19 16.58 -2.80
N ILE A 17 -0.71 15.98 -1.71
CA ILE A 17 0.56 15.25 -1.64
C ILE A 17 0.36 13.84 -1.07
N THR A 18 1.27 12.93 -1.38
CA THR A 18 1.30 11.58 -0.78
C THR A 18 1.76 11.62 0.68
N SER A 19 1.10 10.85 1.55
CA SER A 19 1.51 10.69 2.96
C SER A 19 2.64 9.68 3.15
N GLY A 20 2.70 8.68 2.27
CA GLY A 20 3.60 7.53 2.34
C GLY A 20 3.29 6.50 3.41
N ILE A 21 2.04 6.45 3.88
CA ILE A 21 1.60 5.51 4.93
C ILE A 21 1.44 4.06 4.44
N ASP A 22 1.09 3.90 3.16
CA ASP A 22 0.99 2.59 2.50
C ASP A 22 2.35 1.95 2.25
N GLY A 23 3.41 2.68 2.58
CA GLY A 23 4.71 2.44 2.06
C GLY A 23 4.80 2.89 0.60
N ILE A 24 3.92 2.43 -0.31
CA ILE A 24 3.99 2.42 -1.79
C ILE A 24 4.53 3.72 -2.41
N PHE A 25 3.98 4.86 -2.00
CA PHE A 25 4.44 6.14 -2.50
C PHE A 25 5.32 6.83 -1.45
N PRO A 26 6.46 7.42 -1.80
CA PRO A 26 7.20 8.19 -0.81
C PRO A 26 6.37 9.38 -0.37
N ARG A 27 6.58 9.81 0.87
CA ARG A 27 5.95 11.01 1.43
C ARG A 27 6.29 12.24 0.59
N ASN A 28 5.38 13.20 0.57
CA ASN A 28 5.58 14.55 0.01
C ASN A 28 5.70 14.60 -1.52
N THR A 29 5.20 13.59 -2.22
CA THR A 29 5.11 13.60 -3.69
C THR A 29 3.86 14.35 -4.11
N LYS A 30 3.98 15.35 -5.00
CA LYS A 30 2.85 16.11 -5.52
C LYS A 30 1.95 15.22 -6.37
N VAL A 31 0.65 15.30 -6.13
CA VAL A 31 -0.37 14.58 -6.88
C VAL A 31 -1.14 15.54 -7.79
N GLY A 32 -1.70 16.59 -7.21
CA GLY A 32 -2.62 17.46 -7.94
C GLY A 32 -3.16 18.62 -7.10
N VAL A 33 -4.11 19.33 -7.68
CA VAL A 33 -4.87 20.40 -7.03
C VAL A 33 -6.35 20.03 -7.03
N VAL A 34 -7.05 20.30 -5.93
CA VAL A 34 -8.49 20.05 -5.82
C VAL A 34 -9.26 20.94 -6.77
N THR A 35 -10.08 20.33 -7.63
CA THR A 35 -10.94 21.03 -8.60
C THR A 35 -12.41 20.99 -8.24
N ALA A 36 -12.86 19.96 -7.51
CA ALA A 36 -14.22 19.84 -7.03
C ALA A 36 -14.29 19.04 -5.72
N VAL A 37 -15.26 19.38 -4.88
CA VAL A 37 -15.58 18.68 -3.64
C VAL A 37 -17.08 18.44 -3.59
N THR A 38 -17.50 17.18 -3.63
CA THR A 38 -18.90 16.76 -3.60
C THR A 38 -19.21 16.13 -2.25
N LYS A 39 -20.08 16.78 -1.47
CA LYS A 39 -20.57 16.30 -0.16
C LYS A 39 -22.07 16.01 -0.27
N GLN A 40 -22.47 14.77 -0.04
CA GLN A 40 -23.89 14.38 -0.01
C GLN A 40 -24.37 14.24 1.43
N ARG A 41 -25.59 14.69 1.71
CA ARG A 41 -26.17 14.63 3.06
C ARG A 41 -26.43 13.17 3.44
N GLY A 42 -25.92 12.76 4.59
CA GLY A 42 -26.04 11.38 5.08
C GLY A 42 -24.85 10.49 4.72
N GLU A 43 -23.95 10.92 3.83
CA GLU A 43 -22.74 10.19 3.50
C GLU A 43 -21.61 10.44 4.50
N THR A 44 -20.87 9.39 4.84
CA THR A 44 -19.71 9.46 5.74
C THR A 44 -18.50 10.08 5.06
N TYR A 45 -18.45 10.04 3.73
CA TYR A 45 -17.33 10.49 2.92
C TYR A 45 -17.74 11.57 1.91
N ALA A 46 -16.84 12.50 1.68
CA ALA A 46 -16.87 13.43 0.56
C ALA A 46 -16.05 12.87 -0.60
N PHE A 47 -16.48 13.18 -1.81
CA PHE A 47 -15.75 12.86 -3.03
C PHE A 47 -14.97 14.09 -3.51
N VAL A 48 -13.70 13.92 -3.83
CA VAL A 48 -12.78 14.99 -4.21
C VAL A 48 -12.18 14.70 -5.58
N GLU A 49 -12.33 15.65 -6.49
CA GLU A 49 -11.73 15.60 -7.82
C GLU A 49 -10.44 16.42 -7.84
N LEU A 50 -9.44 15.93 -8.57
CA LEU A 50 -8.13 16.57 -8.67
C LEU A 50 -7.79 16.84 -10.13
N GLN A 51 -7.19 17.99 -10.39
CA GLN A 51 -6.38 18.20 -11.57
C GLN A 51 -4.96 17.65 -11.30
N PRO A 52 -4.51 16.63 -12.06
CA PRO A 52 -3.15 16.13 -11.93
C PRO A 52 -2.12 17.21 -12.26
N GLN A 53 -1.07 17.32 -11.44
CA GLN A 53 0.04 18.26 -11.71
C GLN A 53 1.17 17.63 -12.52
N ALA A 54 1.25 16.30 -12.58
CA ALA A 54 2.18 15.62 -13.46
C ALA A 54 1.54 15.50 -14.85
N MET A 55 2.03 16.29 -15.82
CA MET A 55 1.75 16.06 -17.24
C MET A 55 2.68 14.96 -17.75
N ILE A 56 2.12 13.94 -18.39
CA ILE A 56 2.86 12.76 -18.90
C ILE A 56 2.59 12.61 -20.40
N ASP A 57 2.39 13.72 -21.10
CA ASP A 57 1.99 13.68 -22.51
C ASP A 57 3.11 13.09 -23.39
N ASP A 58 4.37 13.45 -23.10
CA ASP A 58 5.58 12.93 -23.76
C ASP A 58 6.58 12.33 -22.74
N GLY A 59 6.10 11.49 -21.83
CA GLY A 59 6.92 10.98 -20.71
C GLY A 59 8.16 10.19 -21.16
N GLN A 60 9.34 10.82 -21.13
CA GLN A 60 10.63 10.20 -21.50
C GLN A 60 11.30 9.47 -20.34
N PHE A 61 11.08 9.93 -19.11
CA PHE A 61 11.78 9.44 -17.93
C PHE A 61 10.80 9.17 -16.79
N ALA A 62 11.03 8.07 -16.08
CA ALA A 62 10.30 7.72 -14.87
C ALA A 62 11.28 7.46 -13.72
N ARG A 63 10.87 7.82 -12.50
CA ARG A 63 11.62 7.50 -11.28
C ARG A 63 10.97 6.32 -10.57
N VAL A 64 11.75 5.26 -10.34
CA VAL A 64 11.31 4.10 -9.58
C VAL A 64 11.79 4.21 -8.13
N HIS A 65 10.87 4.07 -7.18
CA HIS A 65 11.21 3.96 -5.75
C HIS A 65 11.25 2.50 -5.34
N LEU A 66 12.46 1.97 -5.14
CA LEU A 66 12.67 0.57 -4.76
C LEU A 66 12.28 0.36 -3.29
N ARG A 67 11.48 -0.68 -3.06
CA ARG A 67 11.18 -1.18 -1.71
C ARG A 67 12.09 -2.34 -1.39
N TYR A 68 12.85 -2.22 -0.33
CA TYR A 68 13.51 -3.37 0.25
C TYR A 68 12.53 -4.10 1.18
N ALA A 69 11.90 -5.17 0.69
CA ALA A 69 11.21 -6.10 1.58
C ALA A 69 12.27 -6.84 2.40
N PRO A 70 12.20 -6.83 3.75
CA PRO A 70 13.16 -7.59 4.54
C PRO A 70 13.03 -9.07 4.16
N ARG A 71 14.16 -9.70 3.76
CA ARG A 71 14.22 -11.15 3.62
C ARG A 71 13.93 -11.75 4.99
N ILE A 72 12.72 -12.29 5.18
CA ILE A 72 12.46 -13.17 6.32
C ILE A 72 13.35 -14.40 6.12
N LYS A 73 14.40 -14.51 6.94
CA LYS A 73 15.18 -15.75 7.01
C LYS A 73 14.20 -16.84 7.42
N ALA A 74 13.99 -17.83 6.56
CA ALA A 74 13.20 -19.00 6.91
C ALA A 74 13.80 -19.59 8.20
N THR A 75 13.02 -19.55 9.28
CA THR A 75 13.37 -20.26 10.50
C THR A 75 13.55 -21.72 10.13
N SER A 76 14.73 -22.28 10.41
CA SER A 76 15.05 -23.67 10.15
C SER A 76 13.91 -24.55 10.67
N ARG A 77 13.27 -25.33 9.80
CA ARG A 77 12.40 -26.42 10.22
C ARG A 77 13.21 -27.30 11.16
N GLU A 78 12.84 -27.39 12.43
CA GLU A 78 13.22 -28.54 13.24
C GLU A 78 12.76 -29.79 12.47
N LYS A 79 13.69 -30.66 12.11
CA LYS A 79 13.35 -31.98 11.58
C LYS A 79 12.69 -32.76 12.72
N PRO A 80 11.47 -33.30 12.56
CA PRO A 80 10.95 -34.29 13.50
C PRO A 80 11.68 -35.62 13.23
N SER A 81 12.90 -35.78 13.75
CA SER A 81 13.69 -37.01 13.64
C SER A 81 13.52 -37.90 14.88
N SER A 82 12.30 -38.33 15.19
CA SER A 82 12.12 -39.41 16.18
C SER A 82 10.88 -40.29 16.03
N LEU A 83 9.88 -39.96 15.19
CA LEU A 83 8.66 -40.77 15.09
C LEU A 83 8.71 -41.90 14.04
N LEU A 84 9.82 -42.08 13.32
CA LEU A 84 9.99 -43.17 12.34
C LEU A 84 10.93 -44.30 12.79
N ALA A 85 11.52 -44.22 13.99
CA ALA A 85 12.42 -45.25 14.50
C ALA A 85 11.71 -46.39 15.29
N GLN A 86 10.39 -46.32 15.49
CA GLN A 86 9.65 -47.34 16.28
C GLN A 86 8.81 -48.32 15.46
N LYS A 87 8.98 -48.38 14.13
CA LYS A 87 8.20 -49.33 13.29
C LYS A 87 9.02 -50.35 12.49
N GLN A 88 10.28 -50.59 12.87
CA GLN A 88 11.10 -51.69 12.36
C GLN A 88 11.89 -52.38 13.49
N ALA A 89 11.18 -52.99 14.43
CA ALA A 89 11.75 -54.00 15.33
C ALA A 89 10.64 -55.00 15.70
N GLY A 90 10.06 -55.60 14.67
CA GLY A 90 9.17 -56.75 14.76
C GLY A 90 9.48 -57.68 13.61
N ALA A 91 10.69 -58.24 13.59
CA ALA A 91 11.08 -59.31 12.67
C ALA A 91 12.44 -59.91 13.09
N ALA A 92 12.44 -60.84 14.05
CA ALA A 92 13.28 -62.05 14.07
C ALA A 92 13.19 -62.78 15.43
N ARG A 93 12.83 -64.07 15.34
CA ARG A 93 12.78 -65.13 16.35
C ARG A 93 11.47 -65.27 17.12
#